data_AF-A0A110BF11-F1
#
_entry.id   AF-A0A110BF11-F1
#
_cell.length_a   1.000
_cell.length_b   1.000
_cell.length_c   1.000
_cell.angle_alpha   90.00
_cell.angle_beta   90.00
_cell.angle_gamma   90.00
#
_symmetry.space_group_name_H-M   'P 1'
#
loop_
_entity.id
_entity.type
_entity.pdbx_description
1 polymer ?
#
loop_
_entity_poly.entity_id
_entity_poly.type
_entity_poly.pdbx_seq_one_letter_code
_entity_poly.pdbx_strand_id
1 'polypeptide(L)'
;MKLAHALALILMTSSAFAANTPPGIAWEQGDVAAAFAKAKAEKKPLFLYWGATWCPPCNQIKATVFNQQRFIDRTKQFIPVYIDGDSAGAQKLASQFKVRGYPSMILFKADGSEITRLPGEVDADRYLSTLELGLSNARPVKETLSSALAGGKLSSDDWRLLADYSWDSDQAQLVPEDQLAATLKTLAQAVPASESYASTHLQLKAISIAAGDNKANGSAEELALVHKVLADKQQTRDNFDVIVNSATDIVSYLSKAQTSERSKLSDAWNKALQQLALDKTLSANDRLSALTSQVALAKLDAAKDSKLAAPIIKEVLERVAEADKSTTNGFERQSVISTAAYTLSEAGLLDESDVLLKAELKRSHAPYYFMLSLGANAKKRGDKTAALGWYEEAYKKSVGPATRVQWGSSYVSALVDLAPQNEERIEQTAQGILKEVAVTPNAFYERSRRSLEKIISKLATWNKDKQHDAAVGRVLAQLDGICSKLPASDPQRATCQDLLKPKA
;
A
#
# COMPACT_ATOMS: atom_id res chain seq x y z
N MET A 1 5.74 62.08 -22.53
CA MET A 1 5.05 61.02 -23.30
C MET A 1 5.87 59.74 -23.22
N LYS A 2 5.29 58.72 -22.56
CA LYS A 2 5.55 57.27 -22.60
C LYS A 2 6.96 56.72 -22.32
N LEU A 3 7.09 56.18 -21.10
CA LEU A 3 8.01 55.12 -20.69
C LEU A 3 7.81 53.86 -21.56
N ALA A 4 8.89 53.16 -21.88
CA ALA A 4 8.89 51.76 -22.28
C ALA A 4 9.90 50.98 -21.44
N HIS A 5 9.44 50.37 -20.35
CA HIS A 5 10.11 49.25 -19.70
C HIS A 5 9.27 48.01 -20.02
N ALA A 6 9.77 47.17 -20.93
CA ALA A 6 9.16 45.87 -21.20
C ALA A 6 9.63 44.87 -20.14
N LEU A 7 8.66 44.39 -19.37
CA LEU A 7 8.76 43.42 -18.30
C LEU A 7 9.16 42.05 -18.89
N ALA A 8 10.36 41.56 -18.59
CA ALA A 8 10.71 40.16 -18.80
C ALA A 8 10.04 39.33 -17.69
N LEU A 9 8.94 38.66 -18.02
CA LEU A 9 8.25 37.76 -17.11
C LEU A 9 9.01 36.43 -17.05
N ILE A 10 9.75 36.23 -15.96
CA ILE A 10 10.40 34.96 -15.61
C ILE A 10 9.28 33.96 -15.26
N LEU A 11 8.90 33.09 -16.21
CA LEU A 11 8.19 31.84 -15.89
C LEU A 11 9.23 30.82 -15.42
N MET A 12 9.51 30.81 -14.12
CA MET A 12 10.22 29.72 -13.44
C MET A 12 9.47 29.31 -12.18
N THR A 13 8.40 28.53 -12.34
CA THR A 13 7.83 27.74 -11.24
C THR A 13 7.30 26.41 -11.76
N SER A 14 8.18 25.47 -12.08
CA SER A 14 7.82 24.06 -12.33
C SER A 14 8.96 23.06 -12.03
N SER A 15 9.93 23.41 -11.18
CA SER A 15 11.16 22.60 -11.04
C SER A 15 11.17 21.60 -9.87
N ALA A 16 10.18 21.58 -8.97
CA ALA A 16 10.16 20.63 -7.85
C ALA A 16 9.43 19.30 -8.18
N PHE A 17 8.44 19.33 -9.07
CA PHE A 17 7.57 18.17 -9.35
C PHE A 17 8.12 17.20 -10.41
N ALA A 18 8.86 17.70 -11.40
CA ALA A 18 9.50 16.86 -12.43
C ALA A 18 10.51 15.86 -11.83
N ALA A 19 10.96 16.08 -10.59
CA ALA A 19 11.91 15.19 -9.91
C ALA A 19 11.28 13.90 -9.37
N ASN A 20 9.95 13.82 -9.21
CA ASN A 20 9.29 12.73 -8.48
C ASN A 20 8.48 11.75 -9.37
N THR A 21 8.49 11.91 -10.69
CA THR A 21 7.90 10.97 -11.66
C THR A 21 8.84 10.75 -12.85
N PRO A 22 8.77 9.59 -13.54
CA PRO A 22 9.55 9.39 -14.77
C PRO A 22 9.18 10.43 -15.84
N PRO A 23 10.14 10.84 -16.70
CA PRO A 23 9.86 11.75 -17.79
C PRO A 23 8.93 11.12 -18.84
N GLY A 24 8.27 11.95 -19.65
CA GLY A 24 7.46 11.50 -20.78
C GLY A 24 5.95 11.51 -20.53
N ILE A 25 5.48 11.74 -19.30
CA ILE A 25 4.06 11.82 -18.97
C ILE A 25 3.70 13.26 -18.58
N ALA A 26 2.69 13.82 -19.26
CA ALA A 26 2.20 15.17 -19.01
C ALA A 26 1.14 15.18 -17.87
N TRP A 27 1.58 14.91 -16.63
CA TRP A 27 0.70 14.85 -15.47
C TRP A 27 -0.01 16.19 -15.19
N GLU A 28 -1.34 16.15 -15.11
CA GLU A 28 -2.15 17.21 -14.52
C GLU A 28 -1.91 17.27 -13.00
N GLN A 29 -1.83 18.49 -12.46
CA GLN A 29 -1.45 18.74 -11.08
C GLN A 29 -2.59 19.39 -10.29
N GLY A 30 -2.87 18.84 -9.10
CA GLY A 30 -3.50 19.55 -7.97
C GLY A 30 -4.99 19.90 -8.07
N ASP A 31 -5.52 20.17 -9.26
CA ASP A 31 -6.95 20.45 -9.47
C ASP A 31 -7.64 19.32 -10.25
N VAL A 32 -8.14 18.35 -9.48
CA VAL A 32 -8.86 17.20 -10.04
C VAL A 32 -10.17 17.63 -10.71
N ALA A 33 -10.82 18.69 -10.24
CA ALA A 33 -12.05 19.18 -10.84
C ALA A 33 -11.78 19.78 -12.23
N ALA A 34 -10.70 20.57 -12.37
CA ALA A 34 -10.25 21.05 -13.67
C ALA A 34 -9.85 19.89 -14.61
N ALA A 35 -9.20 18.85 -14.08
CA ALA A 35 -8.86 17.67 -14.87
C ALA A 35 -10.11 16.92 -15.39
N PHE A 36 -11.17 16.78 -14.59
CA PHE A 36 -12.45 16.23 -15.06
C PHE A 36 -13.15 17.15 -16.08
N ALA A 37 -13.09 18.49 -15.88
CA ALA A 37 -13.61 19.43 -16.86
C ALA A 37 -12.88 19.30 -18.21
N LYS A 38 -11.55 19.15 -18.19
CA LYS A 38 -10.73 18.86 -19.37
C LYS A 38 -11.07 17.51 -19.99
N ALA A 39 -11.20 16.45 -19.19
CA ALA A 39 -11.60 15.12 -19.66
C ALA A 39 -12.95 15.16 -20.40
N LYS A 40 -13.92 15.92 -19.87
CA LYS A 40 -15.22 16.15 -20.52
C LYS A 40 -15.11 16.96 -21.81
N ALA A 41 -14.30 18.02 -21.83
CA ALA A 41 -14.09 18.84 -23.01
C ALA A 41 -13.40 18.06 -24.14
N GLU A 42 -12.39 17.24 -23.82
CA GLU A 42 -11.64 16.43 -24.78
C GLU A 42 -12.30 15.07 -25.09
N LYS A 43 -13.39 14.71 -24.39
CA LYS A 43 -14.05 13.40 -24.48
C LYS A 43 -13.09 12.22 -24.23
N LYS A 44 -12.18 12.40 -23.28
CA LYS A 44 -11.19 11.39 -22.89
C LYS A 44 -11.48 10.83 -21.50
N PRO A 45 -11.18 9.55 -21.22
CA PRO A 45 -11.08 9.03 -19.86
C PRO A 45 -10.10 9.84 -19.01
N LEU A 46 -10.22 9.73 -17.70
CA LEU A 46 -9.28 10.30 -16.73
C LEU A 46 -8.59 9.15 -16.00
N PHE A 47 -7.26 9.16 -15.98
CA PHE A 47 -6.46 8.23 -15.21
C PHE A 47 -5.94 8.94 -13.96
N LEU A 48 -6.40 8.52 -12.78
CA LEU A 48 -5.98 9.07 -11.51
C LEU A 48 -4.92 8.16 -10.87
N TYR A 49 -3.71 8.68 -10.70
CA TYR A 49 -2.67 8.06 -9.89
C TYR A 49 -2.54 8.79 -8.56
N TRP A 50 -2.73 8.03 -7.48
CA TRP A 50 -2.45 8.45 -6.12
C TRP A 50 -1.22 7.74 -5.59
N GLY A 51 -0.22 8.52 -5.16
CA GLY A 51 0.97 7.96 -4.53
C GLY A 51 1.59 8.88 -3.49
N ALA A 52 2.74 8.47 -2.98
CA ALA A 52 3.59 9.30 -2.15
C ALA A 52 5.04 9.12 -2.58
N THR A 53 5.84 10.17 -2.43
CA THR A 53 7.24 10.17 -2.86
C THR A 53 8.09 9.10 -2.13
N TRP A 54 7.83 8.86 -0.84
CA TRP A 54 8.54 7.86 -0.03
C TRP A 54 8.07 6.41 -0.22
N CYS A 55 6.90 6.21 -0.82
CA CYS A 55 6.18 4.92 -0.84
C CYS A 55 6.89 3.89 -1.75
N PRO A 56 7.39 2.76 -1.20
CA PRO A 56 8.07 1.73 -1.99
C PRO A 56 7.27 1.19 -3.19
N PRO A 57 6.03 0.69 -3.04
CA PRO A 57 5.26 0.16 -4.18
C PRO A 57 4.91 1.25 -5.21
N CYS A 58 4.81 2.52 -4.78
CA CYS A 58 4.65 3.66 -5.69
C CYS A 58 5.88 3.85 -6.58
N ASN A 59 7.07 3.72 -6.00
CA ASN A 59 8.32 3.86 -6.74
C ASN A 59 8.61 2.65 -7.62
N GLN A 60 8.13 1.46 -7.23
CA GLN A 60 8.09 0.28 -8.08
C GLN A 60 7.29 0.55 -9.37
N ILE A 61 6.05 1.01 -9.26
CA ILE A 61 5.22 1.36 -10.44
C ILE A 61 5.90 2.42 -11.32
N LYS A 62 6.57 3.42 -10.72
CA LYS A 62 7.34 4.40 -11.49
C LYS A 62 8.49 3.75 -12.28
N ALA A 63 9.17 2.77 -11.68
CA ALA A 63 10.33 2.10 -12.25
C ALA A 63 9.97 0.99 -13.24
N THR A 64 8.77 0.42 -13.18
CA THR A 64 8.39 -0.74 -14.01
C THR A 64 7.25 -0.47 -14.97
N VAL A 65 6.41 0.52 -14.73
CA VAL A 65 5.24 0.82 -15.57
C VAL A 65 5.35 2.20 -16.20
N PHE A 66 5.49 3.26 -15.40
CA PHE A 66 5.40 4.64 -15.92
C PHE A 66 6.60 5.05 -16.77
N ASN A 67 7.72 4.33 -16.68
CA ASN A 67 8.87 4.53 -17.55
C ASN A 67 8.77 3.76 -18.88
N GLN A 68 7.77 2.89 -19.06
CA GLN A 68 7.63 2.13 -20.29
C GLN A 68 7.02 2.98 -21.39
N GLN A 69 7.59 2.89 -22.59
CA GLN A 69 7.04 3.55 -23.78
C GLN A 69 5.58 3.13 -24.05
N ARG A 70 5.24 1.87 -23.76
CA ARG A 70 3.86 1.35 -23.85
C ARG A 70 2.89 2.14 -22.97
N PHE A 71 3.25 2.47 -21.73
CA PHE A 71 2.42 3.32 -20.87
C PHE A 71 2.37 4.77 -21.39
N ILE A 72 3.55 5.33 -21.68
CA ILE A 72 3.70 6.72 -22.15
C ILE A 72 2.83 6.99 -23.38
N ASP A 73 2.79 6.08 -24.35
CA ASP A 73 1.95 6.24 -25.54
C ASP A 73 0.45 6.17 -25.24
N ARG A 74 0.03 5.38 -24.25
CA ARG A 74 -1.37 5.33 -23.82
C ARG A 74 -1.81 6.61 -23.12
N THR A 75 -0.91 7.37 -22.49
CA THR A 75 -1.25 8.65 -21.86
C THR A 75 -1.84 9.68 -22.82
N LYS A 76 -1.68 9.49 -24.14
CA LYS A 76 -2.33 10.33 -25.17
C LYS A 76 -3.86 10.11 -25.25
N GLN A 77 -4.34 8.96 -24.77
CA GLN A 77 -5.73 8.53 -24.84
C GLN A 77 -6.56 8.91 -23.61
N PHE A 78 -5.93 9.40 -22.54
CA PHE A 78 -6.60 9.79 -21.30
C PHE A 78 -5.98 11.07 -20.72
N ILE A 79 -6.62 11.65 -19.71
CA ILE A 79 -6.06 12.75 -18.91
C ILE A 79 -5.31 12.14 -17.70
N PRO A 80 -3.96 12.16 -17.66
CA PRO A 80 -3.19 11.62 -16.54
C PRO A 80 -3.17 12.63 -15.38
N VAL A 81 -3.69 12.25 -14.22
CA VAL A 81 -3.71 13.08 -13.00
C VAL A 81 -2.85 12.43 -11.93
N TYR A 82 -1.94 13.19 -11.33
CA TYR A 82 -1.16 12.74 -10.17
C TYR A 82 -1.57 13.52 -8.92
N ILE A 83 -1.93 12.79 -7.86
CA ILE A 83 -2.10 13.32 -6.51
C ILE A 83 -0.99 12.75 -5.61
N ASP A 84 -0.11 13.63 -5.12
CA ASP A 84 0.73 13.30 -3.97
C ASP A 84 -0.14 13.33 -2.70
N GLY A 85 -0.11 12.24 -1.94
CA GLY A 85 -0.84 12.06 -0.69
C GLY A 85 -0.45 13.00 0.45
N ASP A 86 0.62 13.78 0.28
CA ASP A 86 1.03 14.85 1.18
C ASP A 86 0.70 16.26 0.65
N SER A 87 0.11 16.38 -0.54
CA SER A 87 -0.33 17.68 -1.04
C SER A 87 -1.53 18.24 -0.27
N ALA A 88 -1.67 19.57 -0.24
CA ALA A 88 -2.79 20.22 0.43
C ALA A 88 -4.13 19.76 -0.16
N GLY A 89 -5.07 19.34 0.69
CA GLY A 89 -6.37 18.83 0.24
C GLY A 89 -6.38 17.36 -0.19
N ALA A 90 -5.22 16.70 -0.31
CA ALA A 90 -5.12 15.29 -0.68
C ALA A 90 -5.97 14.41 0.25
N GLN A 91 -5.89 14.57 1.57
CA GLN A 91 -6.66 13.71 2.48
C GLN A 91 -8.18 13.81 2.27
N LYS A 92 -8.69 14.98 1.90
CA LYS A 92 -10.12 15.17 1.58
C LYS A 92 -10.50 14.51 0.25
N LEU A 93 -9.65 14.67 -0.77
CA LEU A 93 -9.83 14.01 -2.06
C LEU A 93 -9.80 12.47 -1.92
N ALA A 94 -9.05 11.94 -0.95
CA ALA A 94 -8.95 10.50 -0.71
C ALA A 94 -10.29 9.94 -0.21
N SER A 95 -11.01 10.67 0.65
CA SER A 95 -12.39 10.32 1.02
C SER A 95 -13.36 10.38 -0.15
N GLN A 96 -13.20 11.36 -1.05
CA GLN A 96 -14.06 11.52 -2.23
C GLN A 96 -13.90 10.35 -3.21
N PHE A 97 -12.66 9.96 -3.52
CA PHE A 97 -12.36 8.88 -4.47
C PHE A 97 -12.25 7.50 -3.81
N LYS A 98 -12.58 7.38 -2.51
CA LYS A 98 -12.47 6.12 -1.76
C LYS A 98 -11.07 5.51 -1.86
N VAL A 99 -10.03 6.33 -1.71
CA VAL A 99 -8.62 5.92 -1.73
C VAL A 99 -8.08 5.88 -0.30
N ARG A 100 -7.55 4.74 0.13
CA ARG A 100 -7.05 4.55 1.51
C ARG A 100 -5.53 4.34 1.60
N GLY A 101 -4.96 3.71 0.58
CA GLY A 101 -3.56 3.29 0.51
C GLY A 101 -2.87 3.78 -0.74
N TYR A 102 -1.59 3.46 -0.87
CA TYR A 102 -0.78 3.80 -2.03
C TYR A 102 -0.09 2.54 -2.58
N PRO A 103 0.12 2.45 -3.91
CA PRO A 103 -0.49 3.31 -4.93
C PRO A 103 -2.00 3.01 -5.08
N SER A 104 -2.79 4.01 -5.47
CA SER A 104 -4.13 3.78 -6.01
C SER A 104 -4.21 4.34 -7.41
N MET A 105 -4.70 3.53 -8.35
CA MET A 105 -4.73 3.84 -9.78
C MET A 105 -6.12 3.57 -10.30
N ILE A 106 -6.83 4.62 -10.71
CA ILE A 106 -8.25 4.54 -11.05
C ILE A 106 -8.44 5.11 -12.44
N LEU A 107 -9.17 4.37 -13.28
CA LEU A 107 -9.59 4.84 -14.59
C LEU A 107 -11.06 5.24 -14.53
N PHE A 108 -11.35 6.49 -14.87
CA PHE A 108 -12.69 7.04 -14.92
C PHE A 108 -13.11 7.36 -16.36
N LYS A 109 -14.41 7.28 -16.63
CA LYS A 109 -15.02 7.95 -17.78
C LYS A 109 -14.93 9.48 -17.60
N ALA A 110 -15.13 10.20 -18.69
CA ALA A 110 -15.16 11.66 -18.70
C ALA A 110 -16.29 12.26 -17.83
N ASP A 111 -17.34 11.49 -17.52
CA ASP A 111 -18.44 11.89 -16.63
C ASP A 111 -18.18 11.60 -15.14
N GLY A 112 -17.03 11.00 -14.81
CA GLY A 112 -16.63 10.68 -13.43
C GLY A 112 -17.03 9.29 -12.96
N SER A 113 -17.73 8.48 -13.76
CA SER A 113 -18.00 7.09 -13.40
C SER A 113 -16.73 6.22 -13.50
N GLU A 114 -16.54 5.34 -12.52
CA GLU A 114 -15.35 4.49 -12.40
C GLU A 114 -15.43 3.31 -13.37
N ILE A 115 -14.45 3.19 -14.28
CA ILE A 115 -14.32 2.07 -15.22
C ILE A 115 -13.65 0.89 -14.50
N THR A 116 -12.54 1.13 -13.81
CA THR A 116 -11.81 0.11 -13.05
C THR A 116 -10.79 0.75 -12.09
N ARG A 117 -10.38 -0.02 -11.06
CA ARG A 117 -9.17 0.22 -10.27
C ARG A 117 -8.12 -0.78 -10.68
N LEU A 118 -6.96 -0.27 -11.09
CA LEU A 118 -5.87 -1.10 -11.55
C LEU A 118 -5.12 -1.72 -10.35
N PRO A 119 -4.77 -3.00 -10.42
CA PRO A 119 -4.07 -3.69 -9.35
C PRO A 119 -2.62 -3.21 -9.30
N GLY A 120 -2.19 -2.64 -8.17
CA GLY A 120 -0.82 -2.15 -7.99
C GLY A 120 0.22 -3.23 -7.68
N GLU A 121 -0.23 -4.46 -7.42
CA GLU A 121 0.57 -5.58 -6.94
C GLU A 121 0.91 -6.63 -8.00
N VAL A 122 0.31 -6.52 -9.20
CA VAL A 122 0.62 -7.40 -10.33
C VAL A 122 1.85 -6.89 -11.07
N ASP A 123 2.43 -7.76 -11.91
CA ASP A 123 3.53 -7.34 -12.77
C ASP A 123 3.10 -6.29 -13.82
N ALA A 124 4.11 -5.63 -14.40
CA ALA A 124 3.89 -4.52 -15.31
C ALA A 124 3.11 -4.90 -16.58
N ASP A 125 3.24 -6.13 -17.09
CA ASP A 125 2.55 -6.55 -18.30
C ASP A 125 1.06 -6.79 -18.04
N ARG A 126 0.72 -7.41 -16.91
CA ARG A 126 -0.67 -7.55 -16.46
C ARG A 126 -1.29 -6.18 -16.26
N TYR A 127 -0.61 -5.28 -15.54
CA TYR A 127 -1.08 -3.91 -15.31
C TYR A 127 -1.43 -3.18 -16.61
N LEU A 128 -0.51 -3.19 -17.58
CA LEU A 128 -0.69 -2.48 -18.86
C LEU A 128 -1.82 -3.09 -19.67
N SER A 129 -1.97 -4.42 -19.61
CA SER A 129 -3.07 -5.12 -20.26
C SER A 129 -4.42 -4.71 -19.64
N THR A 130 -4.53 -4.69 -18.30
CA THR A 130 -5.75 -4.24 -17.60
C THR A 130 -6.10 -2.77 -17.93
N LEU A 131 -5.09 -1.89 -18.02
CA LEU A 131 -5.30 -0.50 -18.45
C LEU A 131 -5.84 -0.43 -19.89
N GLU A 132 -5.26 -1.19 -20.81
CA GLU A 132 -5.70 -1.23 -22.22
C GLU A 132 -7.11 -1.79 -22.38
N LEU A 133 -7.47 -2.81 -21.59
CA LEU A 133 -8.84 -3.32 -21.51
C LEU A 133 -9.80 -2.23 -21.02
N GLY A 134 -9.46 -1.50 -19.95
CA GLY A 134 -10.29 -0.41 -19.43
C GLY A 134 -10.45 0.75 -20.41
N LEU A 135 -9.42 1.06 -21.20
CA LEU A 135 -9.51 2.09 -22.25
C LEU A 135 -10.38 1.65 -23.43
N SER A 136 -10.36 0.37 -23.78
CA SER A 136 -11.13 -0.19 -24.91
C SER A 136 -12.58 -0.47 -24.53
N ASN A 137 -12.82 -0.90 -23.29
CA ASN A 137 -14.13 -1.26 -22.76
C ASN A 137 -14.51 -0.34 -21.59
N ALA A 138 -15.07 0.83 -21.92
CA ALA A 138 -15.39 1.88 -20.94
C ALA A 138 -16.71 1.65 -20.17
N ARG A 139 -17.07 0.40 -19.87
CA ARG A 139 -18.24 0.09 -19.03
C ARG A 139 -17.91 0.36 -17.56
N PRO A 140 -18.74 1.10 -16.81
CA PRO A 140 -18.47 1.34 -15.39
C PRO A 140 -18.46 0.04 -14.58
N VAL A 141 -17.47 -0.13 -13.68
CA VAL A 141 -17.29 -1.36 -12.89
C VAL A 141 -18.55 -1.73 -12.09
N LYS A 142 -19.27 -0.74 -11.57
CA LYS A 142 -20.52 -0.94 -10.84
C LYS A 142 -21.60 -1.60 -11.71
N GLU A 143 -21.70 -1.18 -12.97
CA GLU A 143 -22.65 -1.77 -13.92
C GLU A 143 -22.20 -3.16 -14.38
N THR A 144 -20.89 -3.34 -14.58
CA THR A 144 -20.30 -4.64 -14.92
C THR A 144 -20.56 -5.67 -13.82
N LEU A 145 -20.29 -5.30 -12.56
CA LEU A 145 -20.56 -6.13 -11.38
C LEU A 145 -22.06 -6.45 -11.25
N SER A 146 -22.93 -5.45 -11.33
CA SER A 146 -24.38 -5.66 -11.24
C SER A 146 -24.88 -6.60 -12.33
N SER A 147 -24.35 -6.49 -13.54
CA SER A 147 -24.69 -7.36 -14.66
C SER A 147 -24.17 -8.77 -14.47
N ALA A 148 -22.95 -8.95 -13.95
CA ALA A 148 -22.39 -10.27 -13.63
C ALA A 148 -23.28 -11.01 -12.61
N LEU A 149 -23.63 -10.33 -11.51
CA LEU A 149 -24.43 -10.92 -10.42
C LEU A 149 -25.87 -11.22 -10.84
N ALA A 150 -26.41 -10.49 -11.83
CA ALA A 150 -27.73 -10.75 -12.40
C ALA A 150 -27.74 -11.82 -13.51
N GLY A 151 -26.60 -12.47 -13.81
CA GLY A 151 -26.49 -13.44 -14.90
C GLY A 151 -26.55 -12.83 -16.30
N GLY A 152 -26.24 -11.54 -16.43
CA GLY A 152 -26.18 -10.84 -17.70
C GLY A 152 -24.99 -11.27 -18.56
N LYS A 153 -25.09 -11.02 -19.88
CA LYS A 153 -23.99 -11.31 -20.81
C LYS A 153 -22.88 -10.27 -20.67
N LEU A 154 -21.69 -10.74 -20.31
CA LEU A 154 -20.47 -9.97 -20.23
C LEU A 154 -19.48 -10.40 -21.32
N SER A 155 -18.66 -9.46 -21.77
CA SER A 155 -17.53 -9.74 -22.67
C SER A 155 -16.37 -10.43 -21.93
N SER A 156 -15.41 -10.97 -22.68
CA SER A 156 -14.13 -11.45 -22.13
C SER A 156 -13.42 -10.36 -21.32
N ASP A 157 -13.39 -9.14 -21.88
CA ASP A 157 -12.74 -7.98 -21.26
C ASP A 157 -13.42 -7.55 -19.95
N ASP A 158 -14.75 -7.60 -19.89
CA ASP A 158 -15.50 -7.35 -18.65
C ASP A 158 -15.10 -8.33 -17.53
N TRP A 159 -15.00 -9.62 -17.85
CA TRP A 159 -14.60 -10.63 -16.86
C TRP A 159 -13.16 -10.46 -16.39
N ARG A 160 -12.25 -10.12 -17.29
CA ARG A 160 -10.86 -9.84 -16.95
C ARG A 160 -10.72 -8.58 -16.10
N LEU A 161 -11.47 -7.52 -16.41
CA LEU A 161 -11.51 -6.31 -15.59
C LEU A 161 -12.07 -6.58 -14.19
N LEU A 162 -13.10 -7.40 -14.05
CA LEU A 162 -13.61 -7.82 -12.72
C LEU A 162 -12.60 -8.67 -11.95
N ALA A 163 -11.88 -9.56 -12.63
CA ALA A 163 -10.85 -10.38 -12.01
C ALA A 163 -9.68 -9.51 -11.50
N ASP A 164 -9.19 -8.60 -12.33
CA ASP A 164 -8.04 -7.75 -12.05
C ASP A 164 -8.38 -6.52 -11.18
N TYR A 165 -9.66 -6.25 -10.91
CA TYR A 165 -10.07 -5.10 -10.09
C TYR A 165 -9.42 -5.17 -8.69
N SER A 166 -8.89 -4.04 -8.22
CA SER A 166 -8.30 -3.94 -6.88
C SER A 166 -9.38 -3.87 -5.79
N TRP A 167 -9.99 -5.02 -5.51
CA TRP A 167 -11.03 -5.23 -4.49
C TRP A 167 -10.59 -4.84 -3.07
N ASP A 168 -9.28 -4.95 -2.79
CA ASP A 168 -8.65 -4.62 -1.52
C ASP A 168 -8.50 -3.11 -1.27
N SER A 169 -8.51 -2.29 -2.33
CA SER A 169 -8.26 -0.85 -2.25
C SER A 169 -9.50 0.02 -2.49
N ASP A 170 -10.67 -0.58 -2.67
CA ASP A 170 -11.91 0.13 -3.04
C ASP A 170 -12.75 0.65 -1.87
N GLN A 171 -12.31 0.40 -0.64
CA GLN A 171 -13.02 0.74 0.61
C GLN A 171 -14.46 0.21 0.65
N ALA A 172 -14.69 -1.01 0.16
CA ALA A 172 -15.98 -1.67 0.16
C ALA A 172 -17.07 -0.86 -0.57
N GLN A 173 -16.69 -0.05 -1.56
CA GLN A 173 -17.64 0.79 -2.29
C GLN A 173 -18.55 -0.04 -3.19
N LEU A 174 -18.07 -1.19 -3.69
CA LEU A 174 -18.84 -2.08 -4.55
C LEU A 174 -19.50 -3.20 -3.77
N VAL A 175 -18.77 -3.81 -2.84
CA VAL A 175 -19.21 -4.96 -2.04
C VAL A 175 -18.76 -4.76 -0.60
N PRO A 176 -19.64 -4.94 0.40
CA PRO A 176 -19.25 -4.94 1.82
C PRO A 176 -18.12 -5.93 2.12
N GLU A 177 -17.19 -5.57 3.01
CA GLU A 177 -16.01 -6.41 3.33
C GLU A 177 -16.41 -7.83 3.77
N ASP A 178 -17.48 -7.95 4.55
CA ASP A 178 -18.01 -9.22 5.07
C ASP A 178 -18.70 -10.10 4.00
N GLN A 179 -19.03 -9.53 2.84
CA GLN A 179 -19.66 -10.22 1.71
C GLN A 179 -18.71 -10.47 0.54
N LEU A 180 -17.50 -9.90 0.59
CA LEU A 180 -16.60 -9.86 -0.55
C LEU A 180 -16.17 -11.26 -1.01
N ALA A 181 -15.69 -12.12 -0.09
CA ALA A 181 -15.27 -13.49 -0.45
C ALA A 181 -16.39 -14.29 -1.13
N ALA A 182 -17.61 -14.25 -0.57
CA ALA A 182 -18.77 -14.95 -1.14
C ALA A 182 -19.17 -14.39 -2.52
N THR A 183 -19.07 -13.07 -2.69
CA THR A 183 -19.35 -12.41 -3.96
C THR A 183 -18.33 -12.81 -5.03
N LEU A 184 -17.03 -12.80 -4.73
CA LEU A 184 -15.99 -13.21 -5.68
C LEU A 184 -16.12 -14.69 -6.07
N LYS A 185 -16.50 -15.56 -5.11
CA LYS A 185 -16.81 -16.97 -5.40
C LYS A 185 -17.98 -17.11 -6.36
N THR A 186 -19.05 -16.33 -6.15
CA THR A 186 -20.22 -16.28 -7.07
C THR A 186 -19.81 -15.81 -8.45
N LEU A 187 -19.01 -14.74 -8.56
CA LEU A 187 -18.52 -14.24 -9.83
C LEU A 187 -17.70 -15.31 -10.56
N ALA A 188 -16.78 -15.97 -9.86
CA ALA A 188 -15.92 -16.98 -10.47
C ALA A 188 -16.69 -18.17 -11.07
N GLN A 189 -17.83 -18.53 -10.48
CA GLN A 189 -18.74 -19.57 -10.97
C GLN A 189 -19.55 -19.12 -12.20
N ALA A 190 -19.78 -17.81 -12.34
CA ALA A 190 -20.49 -17.22 -13.48
C ALA A 190 -19.58 -16.99 -14.70
N VAL A 191 -18.25 -17.02 -14.52
CA VAL A 191 -17.28 -16.87 -15.61
C VAL A 191 -17.41 -18.04 -16.61
N PRO A 192 -17.53 -17.77 -17.92
CA PRO A 192 -17.54 -18.82 -18.95
C PRO A 192 -16.26 -19.65 -18.94
N ALA A 193 -16.35 -20.95 -19.28
CA ALA A 193 -15.20 -21.86 -19.28
C ALA A 193 -14.05 -21.43 -20.21
N SER A 194 -14.33 -20.59 -21.22
CA SER A 194 -13.31 -20.00 -22.10
C SER A 194 -12.44 -18.93 -21.42
N GLU A 195 -12.87 -18.39 -20.28
CA GLU A 195 -12.16 -17.36 -19.50
C GLU A 195 -11.55 -17.94 -18.23
N SER A 196 -10.76 -19.01 -18.39
CA SER A 196 -10.18 -19.77 -17.28
C SER A 196 -9.33 -18.93 -16.33
N TYR A 197 -8.61 -17.92 -16.84
CA TYR A 197 -7.86 -16.95 -16.04
C TYR A 197 -8.77 -16.22 -15.05
N ALA A 198 -9.83 -15.55 -15.55
CA ALA A 198 -10.71 -14.74 -14.72
C ALA A 198 -11.39 -15.59 -13.65
N SER A 199 -11.86 -16.79 -14.00
CA SER A 199 -12.47 -17.72 -13.04
C SER A 199 -11.48 -18.17 -11.96
N THR A 200 -10.25 -18.52 -12.34
CA THR A 200 -9.20 -18.97 -11.41
C THR A 200 -8.77 -17.84 -10.48
N HIS A 201 -8.53 -16.65 -11.03
CA HIS A 201 -8.06 -15.50 -10.27
C HIS A 201 -9.10 -15.01 -9.26
N LEU A 202 -10.38 -14.95 -9.65
CA LEU A 202 -11.48 -14.62 -8.74
C LEU A 202 -11.63 -15.66 -7.61
N GLN A 203 -11.47 -16.96 -7.92
CA GLN A 203 -11.48 -18.01 -6.89
C GLN A 203 -10.32 -17.86 -5.90
N LEU A 204 -9.11 -17.60 -6.39
CA LEU A 204 -7.94 -17.42 -5.53
C LEU A 204 -8.07 -16.17 -4.65
N LYS A 205 -8.59 -15.06 -5.18
CA LYS A 205 -8.90 -13.88 -4.36
C LYS A 205 -9.98 -14.18 -3.31
N ALA A 206 -11.03 -14.92 -3.66
CA ALA A 206 -12.06 -15.34 -2.72
C ALA A 206 -11.46 -16.18 -1.57
N ILE A 207 -10.60 -17.15 -1.89
CA ILE A 207 -9.89 -17.98 -0.91
C ILE A 207 -8.98 -17.10 -0.04
N SER A 208 -8.20 -16.19 -0.64
CA SER A 208 -7.33 -15.27 0.10
C SER A 208 -8.09 -14.42 1.10
N ILE A 209 -9.27 -13.91 0.74
CA ILE A 209 -10.08 -13.07 1.63
C ILE A 209 -10.71 -13.93 2.73
N ALA A 210 -11.21 -15.12 2.39
CA ALA A 210 -11.76 -16.07 3.37
C ALA A 210 -10.70 -16.57 4.36
N ALA A 211 -9.43 -16.63 3.94
CA ALA A 211 -8.30 -17.02 4.78
C ALA A 211 -7.97 -16.01 5.89
N GLY A 212 -8.47 -14.77 5.82
CA GLY A 212 -8.16 -13.70 6.78
C GLY A 212 -8.48 -14.01 8.26
N ASP A 213 -9.30 -15.01 8.54
CA ASP A 213 -9.59 -15.50 9.90
C ASP A 213 -8.57 -16.53 10.43
N ASN A 214 -7.61 -16.97 9.61
CA ASN A 214 -6.52 -17.90 9.91
C ASN A 214 -6.95 -19.21 10.60
N LYS A 215 -8.18 -19.66 10.34
CA LYS A 215 -8.71 -20.95 10.80
C LYS A 215 -8.71 -21.93 9.63
N ALA A 216 -8.40 -23.19 9.90
CA ALA A 216 -8.51 -24.25 8.89
C ALA A 216 -10.00 -24.58 8.64
N ASN A 217 -10.57 -23.99 7.59
CA ASN A 217 -11.97 -24.13 7.19
C ASN A 217 -12.17 -24.16 5.66
N GLY A 218 -11.10 -24.28 4.88
CA GLY A 218 -11.18 -24.43 3.44
C GLY A 218 -11.73 -25.77 2.97
N SER A 219 -12.25 -25.81 1.74
CA SER A 219 -12.84 -27.01 1.13
C SER A 219 -11.81 -27.86 0.36
N ALA A 220 -12.15 -29.13 0.11
CA ALA A 220 -11.30 -30.01 -0.69
C ALA A 220 -11.16 -29.53 -2.14
N GLU A 221 -12.19 -28.90 -2.70
CA GLU A 221 -12.18 -28.30 -4.03
C GLU A 221 -11.24 -27.10 -4.10
N GLU A 222 -11.24 -26.24 -3.07
CA GLU A 222 -10.34 -25.08 -2.96
C GLU A 222 -8.88 -25.54 -2.84
N LEU A 223 -8.62 -26.58 -2.03
CA LEU A 223 -7.30 -27.21 -1.93
C LEU A 223 -6.83 -27.79 -3.27
N ALA A 224 -7.71 -28.50 -3.99
CA ALA A 224 -7.40 -29.07 -5.30
C ALA A 224 -7.10 -27.99 -6.34
N LEU A 225 -7.86 -26.88 -6.34
CA LEU A 225 -7.61 -25.73 -7.20
C LEU A 225 -6.22 -25.14 -6.93
N VAL A 226 -5.88 -24.88 -5.66
CA VAL A 226 -4.59 -24.30 -5.29
C VAL A 226 -3.45 -25.23 -5.72
N HIS A 227 -3.55 -26.54 -5.49
CA HIS A 227 -2.55 -27.48 -5.99
C HIS A 227 -2.38 -27.45 -7.50
N LYS A 228 -3.48 -27.34 -8.26
CA LYS A 228 -3.44 -27.22 -9.72
C LYS A 228 -2.71 -25.95 -10.15
N VAL A 229 -2.99 -24.81 -9.52
CA VAL A 229 -2.34 -23.53 -9.82
C VAL A 229 -0.85 -23.60 -9.51
N LEU A 230 -0.45 -24.10 -8.34
CA LEU A 230 0.94 -24.22 -7.92
C LEU A 230 1.76 -25.21 -8.78
N ALA A 231 1.10 -26.19 -9.39
CA ALA A 231 1.74 -27.16 -10.28
C ALA A 231 2.00 -26.61 -11.70
N ASP A 232 1.33 -25.52 -12.08
CA ASP A 232 1.39 -24.91 -13.40
C ASP A 232 2.15 -23.57 -13.34
N LYS A 233 3.28 -23.50 -14.05
CA LYS A 233 4.15 -22.31 -14.04
C LYS A 233 3.43 -21.06 -14.55
N GLN A 234 2.59 -21.19 -15.59
CA GLN A 234 1.89 -20.04 -16.16
C GLN A 234 0.78 -19.57 -15.23
N GLN A 235 0.00 -20.48 -14.65
CA GLN A 235 -1.04 -20.11 -13.68
C GLN A 235 -0.44 -19.51 -12.41
N THR A 236 0.68 -20.04 -11.93
CA THR A 236 1.44 -19.44 -10.82
C THR A 236 1.85 -18.00 -11.15
N ARG A 237 2.34 -17.77 -12.38
CA ARG A 237 2.76 -16.44 -12.84
C ARG A 237 1.59 -15.47 -13.01
N ASP A 238 0.48 -15.95 -13.58
CA ASP A 238 -0.72 -15.16 -13.80
C ASP A 238 -1.43 -14.76 -12.49
N ASN A 239 -1.23 -15.52 -11.42
CA ASN A 239 -1.79 -15.25 -10.10
C ASN A 239 -0.73 -14.81 -9.08
N PHE A 240 0.34 -14.15 -9.57
CA PHE A 240 1.52 -13.78 -8.79
C PHE A 240 1.18 -13.06 -7.48
N ASP A 241 0.27 -12.09 -7.53
CA ASP A 241 -0.18 -11.30 -6.39
C ASP A 241 -0.70 -12.19 -5.24
N VAL A 242 -1.63 -13.11 -5.53
CA VAL A 242 -2.19 -14.01 -4.51
C VAL A 242 -1.14 -15.02 -4.03
N ILE A 243 -0.34 -15.57 -4.95
CA ILE A 243 0.68 -16.57 -4.60
C ILE A 243 1.76 -15.98 -3.69
N VAL A 244 2.16 -14.74 -3.91
CA VAL A 244 3.20 -14.09 -3.12
C VAL A 244 2.65 -13.49 -1.83
N ASN A 245 1.50 -12.83 -1.87
CA ASN A 245 1.01 -12.02 -0.74
C ASN A 245 0.21 -12.83 0.30
N SER A 246 -0.33 -14.00 -0.07
CA SER A 246 -1.30 -14.72 0.77
C SER A 246 -0.87 -16.15 1.15
N ALA A 247 0.42 -16.47 0.99
CA ALA A 247 0.93 -17.83 1.15
C ALA A 247 0.62 -18.45 2.51
N THR A 248 0.98 -17.78 3.61
CA THR A 248 0.80 -18.30 4.97
C THR A 248 -0.67 -18.45 5.35
N ASP A 249 -1.49 -17.50 4.91
CA ASP A 249 -2.90 -17.42 5.27
C ASP A 249 -3.66 -18.52 4.53
N ILE A 250 -3.47 -18.64 3.21
CA ILE A 250 -4.12 -19.69 2.40
C ILE A 250 -3.66 -21.09 2.82
N VAL A 251 -2.36 -21.28 3.08
CA VAL A 251 -1.86 -22.58 3.56
C VAL A 251 -2.51 -22.95 4.90
N SER A 252 -2.80 -21.98 5.78
CA SER A 252 -3.46 -22.19 7.09
C SER A 252 -4.96 -22.37 7.00
N TYR A 253 -5.57 -21.72 6.01
CA TYR A 253 -6.98 -21.87 5.69
C TYR A 253 -7.29 -23.26 5.11
N LEU A 254 -6.45 -23.75 4.20
CA LEU A 254 -6.69 -24.99 3.45
C LEU A 254 -6.18 -26.26 4.13
N SER A 255 -5.37 -26.15 5.18
CA SER A 255 -4.77 -27.33 5.81
C SER A 255 -4.56 -27.16 7.31
N LYS A 256 -4.71 -28.26 8.07
CA LYS A 256 -4.47 -28.26 9.52
C LYS A 256 -2.98 -28.32 9.81
N ALA A 257 -2.51 -27.51 10.76
CA ALA A 257 -1.12 -27.52 11.22
C ALA A 257 -0.63 -28.93 11.57
N GLN A 258 0.66 -29.20 11.31
CA GLN A 258 1.33 -30.48 11.62
C GLN A 258 0.73 -31.73 10.93
N THR A 259 0.01 -31.56 9.81
CA THR A 259 -0.48 -32.69 8.99
C THR A 259 0.39 -32.93 7.76
N SER A 260 0.29 -34.13 7.17
CA SER A 260 0.98 -34.42 5.90
C SER A 260 0.46 -33.55 4.75
N GLU A 261 -0.80 -33.14 4.78
CA GLU A 261 -1.42 -32.24 3.81
C GLU A 261 -0.81 -30.84 3.91
N ARG A 262 -0.67 -30.31 5.12
CA ARG A 262 0.02 -29.05 5.41
C ARG A 262 1.45 -29.03 4.88
N SER A 263 2.21 -30.10 5.12
CA SER A 263 3.57 -30.23 4.59
C SER A 263 3.58 -30.22 3.06
N LYS A 264 2.74 -31.05 2.41
CA LYS A 264 2.67 -31.14 0.94
C LYS A 264 2.26 -29.82 0.29
N LEU A 265 1.28 -29.12 0.88
CA LEU A 265 0.84 -27.82 0.39
C LEU A 265 1.94 -26.77 0.55
N SER A 266 2.61 -26.73 1.71
CA SER A 266 3.75 -25.83 1.95
C SER A 266 4.91 -26.11 0.99
N ASP A 267 5.23 -27.37 0.71
CA ASP A 267 6.30 -27.76 -0.22
C ASP A 267 5.96 -27.34 -1.66
N ALA A 268 4.72 -27.57 -2.10
CA ALA A 268 4.25 -27.14 -3.41
C ALA A 268 4.30 -25.61 -3.55
N TRP A 269 3.88 -24.89 -2.51
CA TRP A 269 3.90 -23.43 -2.51
C TRP A 269 5.31 -22.87 -2.51
N ASN A 270 6.20 -23.43 -1.69
CA ASN A 270 7.60 -23.03 -1.65
C ASN A 270 8.28 -23.25 -3.00
N LYS A 271 8.00 -24.37 -3.68
CA LYS A 271 8.52 -24.63 -5.04
C LYS A 271 8.04 -23.59 -6.05
N ALA A 272 6.77 -23.19 -6.00
CA ALA A 272 6.23 -22.14 -6.86
C ALA A 272 6.91 -20.78 -6.59
N LEU A 273 7.09 -20.42 -5.31
CA LEU A 273 7.79 -19.19 -4.91
C LEU A 273 9.27 -19.18 -5.33
N GLN A 274 9.96 -20.33 -5.26
CA GLN A 274 11.32 -20.47 -5.75
C GLN A 274 11.41 -20.21 -7.26
N GLN A 275 10.45 -20.71 -8.03
CA GLN A 275 10.39 -20.44 -9.47
C GLN A 275 10.20 -18.95 -9.76
N LEU A 276 9.32 -18.28 -9.00
CA LEU A 276 9.12 -16.82 -9.12
C LEU A 276 10.38 -16.04 -8.72
N ALA A 277 11.04 -16.41 -7.62
CA ALA A 277 12.28 -15.76 -7.17
C ALA A 277 13.45 -15.90 -8.17
N LEU A 278 13.39 -16.90 -9.06
CA LEU A 278 14.37 -17.16 -10.12
C LEU A 278 13.98 -16.57 -11.48
N ASP A 279 12.74 -16.12 -11.66
CA ASP A 279 12.25 -15.62 -12.94
C ASP A 279 12.80 -14.23 -13.24
N LYS A 280 13.81 -14.15 -14.12
CA LYS A 280 14.45 -12.89 -14.50
C LYS A 280 13.57 -11.94 -15.32
N THR A 281 12.38 -12.37 -15.74
CA THR A 281 11.39 -11.47 -16.37
C THR A 281 10.64 -10.62 -15.32
N LEU A 282 10.62 -11.07 -14.06
CA LEU A 282 10.14 -10.27 -12.94
C LEU A 282 11.14 -9.19 -12.56
N SER A 283 10.65 -8.10 -11.96
CA SER A 283 11.51 -7.08 -11.38
C SER A 283 12.33 -7.64 -10.20
N ALA A 284 13.43 -6.96 -9.83
CA ALA A 284 14.20 -7.35 -8.65
C ALA A 284 13.36 -7.34 -7.37
N ASN A 285 12.45 -6.37 -7.24
CA ASN A 285 11.53 -6.27 -6.13
C ASN A 285 10.60 -7.48 -6.05
N ASP A 286 9.98 -7.88 -7.16
CA ASP A 286 9.01 -8.99 -7.18
C ASP A 286 9.67 -10.33 -6.85
N ARG A 287 10.90 -10.55 -7.33
CA ARG A 287 11.69 -11.73 -6.96
C ARG A 287 12.02 -11.75 -5.46
N LEU A 288 12.32 -10.60 -4.85
CA LEU A 288 12.53 -10.48 -3.41
C LEU A 288 11.24 -10.65 -2.61
N SER A 289 10.09 -10.20 -3.12
CA SER A 289 8.79 -10.45 -2.50
C SER A 289 8.46 -11.94 -2.45
N ALA A 290 8.72 -12.68 -3.55
CA ALA A 290 8.59 -14.13 -3.56
C ALA A 290 9.52 -14.81 -2.52
N LEU A 291 10.76 -14.34 -2.39
CA LEU A 291 11.70 -14.82 -1.37
C LEU A 291 11.25 -14.50 0.06
N THR A 292 10.66 -13.34 0.28
CA THR A 292 10.05 -12.96 1.56
C THR A 292 8.92 -13.91 1.94
N SER A 293 8.08 -14.28 0.98
CA SER A 293 7.01 -15.24 1.17
C SER A 293 7.55 -16.65 1.49
N GLN A 294 8.68 -17.07 0.89
CA GLN A 294 9.36 -18.33 1.27
C GLN A 294 9.83 -18.30 2.72
N VAL A 295 10.41 -17.18 3.17
CA VAL A 295 10.83 -16.99 4.56
C VAL A 295 9.64 -17.07 5.52
N ALA A 296 8.52 -16.44 5.19
CA ALA A 296 7.31 -16.50 6.00
C ALA A 296 6.75 -17.93 6.08
N LEU A 297 6.69 -18.62 4.94
CA LEU A 297 6.20 -20.00 4.86
C LEU A 297 7.09 -20.98 5.64
N ALA A 298 8.42 -20.81 5.58
CA ALA A 298 9.36 -21.62 6.36
C ALA A 298 9.21 -21.44 7.89
N LYS A 299 8.64 -20.32 8.33
CA LYS A 299 8.37 -20.02 9.75
C LYS A 299 6.98 -20.45 10.21
N LEU A 300 6.07 -20.75 9.29
CA LEU A 300 4.63 -20.84 9.54
C LEU A 300 4.25 -21.82 10.66
N ASP A 301 4.88 -23.01 10.69
CA ASP A 301 4.68 -24.03 11.73
C ASP A 301 5.93 -24.23 12.61
N ALA A 302 6.93 -23.36 12.48
CA ALA A 302 8.14 -23.44 13.28
C ALA A 302 7.85 -23.04 14.73
N ALA A 303 8.53 -23.67 15.69
CA ALA A 303 8.45 -23.23 17.07
C ALA A 303 8.94 -21.77 17.18
N LYS A 304 8.34 -20.99 18.08
CA LYS A 304 8.74 -19.60 18.33
C LYS A 304 10.26 -19.54 18.56
N ASP A 305 10.91 -18.57 17.91
CA ASP A 305 12.36 -18.34 17.94
C ASP A 305 13.23 -19.42 17.27
N SER A 306 12.64 -20.36 16.53
CA SER A 306 13.40 -21.30 15.71
C SER A 306 14.19 -20.57 14.63
N LYS A 307 15.46 -20.96 14.47
CA LYS A 307 16.29 -20.47 13.37
C LYS A 307 15.87 -21.11 12.06
N LEU A 308 15.87 -20.31 11.00
CA LEU A 308 15.71 -20.82 9.64
C LEU A 308 16.87 -21.74 9.26
N ALA A 309 16.59 -22.68 8.35
CA ALA A 309 17.60 -23.59 7.83
C ALA A 309 18.71 -22.82 7.08
N ALA A 310 19.94 -23.32 7.14
CA ALA A 310 21.09 -22.69 6.48
C ALA A 310 20.91 -22.43 4.97
N PRO A 311 20.27 -23.32 4.17
CA PRO A 311 20.05 -23.07 2.75
C PRO A 311 19.21 -21.83 2.45
N ILE A 312 18.10 -21.61 3.17
CA ILE A 312 17.25 -20.42 2.94
C ILE A 312 17.94 -19.14 3.42
N ILE A 313 18.70 -19.19 4.51
CA ILE A 313 19.53 -18.05 4.96
C ILE A 313 20.56 -17.67 3.89
N LYS A 314 21.25 -18.68 3.32
CA LYS A 314 22.21 -18.46 2.23
C LYS A 314 21.54 -17.82 1.02
N GLU A 315 20.39 -18.34 0.60
CA GLU A 315 19.63 -17.79 -0.52
C GLU A 315 19.20 -16.34 -0.28
N VAL A 316 18.69 -16.01 0.93
CA VAL A 316 18.35 -14.63 1.32
C VAL A 316 19.55 -13.69 1.16
N LEU A 317 20.70 -14.07 1.72
CA LEU A 317 21.91 -13.23 1.65
C LEU A 317 22.40 -13.04 0.19
N GLU A 318 22.44 -14.11 -0.60
CA GLU A 318 22.89 -14.05 -2.00
C GLU A 318 21.95 -13.19 -2.86
N ARG A 319 20.64 -13.36 -2.73
CA ARG A 319 19.63 -12.63 -3.52
C ARG A 319 19.56 -11.16 -3.13
N VAL A 320 19.66 -10.85 -1.84
CA VAL A 320 19.71 -9.46 -1.37
C VAL A 320 20.97 -8.75 -1.87
N ALA A 321 22.13 -9.42 -1.79
CA ALA A 321 23.38 -8.85 -2.30
C ALA A 321 23.34 -8.62 -3.82
N GLU A 322 22.76 -9.57 -4.57
CA GLU A 322 22.54 -9.42 -6.03
C GLU A 322 21.63 -8.23 -6.34
N ALA A 323 20.50 -8.10 -5.64
CA ALA A 323 19.54 -7.03 -5.85
C ALA A 323 20.10 -5.65 -5.47
N ASP A 324 20.80 -5.54 -4.33
CA ASP A 324 21.48 -4.32 -3.91
C ASP A 324 22.52 -3.85 -4.95
N LYS A 325 23.35 -4.77 -5.44
CA LYS A 325 24.40 -4.48 -6.43
C LYS A 325 23.84 -4.08 -7.78
N SER A 326 22.78 -4.74 -8.24
CA SER A 326 22.24 -4.57 -9.60
C SER A 326 21.29 -3.39 -9.73
N THR A 327 20.68 -2.93 -8.63
CA THR A 327 19.64 -1.88 -8.68
C THR A 327 20.24 -0.48 -8.58
N THR A 328 20.34 0.22 -9.72
CA THR A 328 20.93 1.57 -9.79
C THR A 328 19.90 2.68 -9.97
N ASN A 329 18.71 2.39 -10.52
CA ASN A 329 17.64 3.37 -10.69
C ASN A 329 17.09 3.81 -9.31
N GLY A 330 17.02 5.12 -9.05
CA GLY A 330 16.62 5.64 -7.75
C GLY A 330 15.19 5.26 -7.31
N PHE A 331 14.24 5.22 -8.25
CA PHE A 331 12.87 4.77 -7.95
C PHE A 331 12.84 3.28 -7.61
N GLU A 332 13.44 2.45 -8.47
CA GLU A 332 13.50 1.00 -8.24
C GLU A 332 14.21 0.68 -6.92
N ARG A 333 15.31 1.39 -6.64
CA ARG A 333 16.13 1.19 -5.45
C ARG A 333 15.37 1.48 -4.15
N GLN A 334 14.48 2.48 -4.12
CA GLN A 334 13.62 2.72 -2.98
C GLN A 334 12.75 1.49 -2.65
N SER A 335 12.23 0.80 -3.67
CA SER A 335 11.45 -0.43 -3.47
C SER A 335 12.31 -1.62 -3.11
N VAL A 336 13.36 -1.88 -3.89
CA VAL A 336 14.25 -3.04 -3.72
C VAL A 336 14.90 -3.06 -2.35
N ILE A 337 15.44 -1.93 -1.88
CA ILE A 337 16.10 -1.87 -0.57
C ILE A 337 15.08 -2.03 0.57
N SER A 338 13.87 -1.51 0.40
CA SER A 338 12.79 -1.68 1.38
C SER A 338 12.42 -3.17 1.54
N THR A 339 12.19 -3.85 0.42
CA THR A 339 11.86 -5.28 0.40
C THR A 339 13.02 -6.13 0.89
N ALA A 340 14.24 -5.90 0.40
CA ALA A 340 15.44 -6.62 0.80
C ALA A 340 15.72 -6.52 2.31
N ALA A 341 15.64 -5.31 2.88
CA ALA A 341 15.84 -5.09 4.31
C ALA A 341 14.75 -5.77 5.14
N TYR A 342 13.51 -5.78 4.65
CA TYR A 342 12.40 -6.51 5.26
C TYR A 342 12.62 -8.01 5.21
N THR A 343 13.02 -8.58 4.06
CA THR A 343 13.35 -10.01 3.92
C THR A 343 14.44 -10.43 4.91
N LEU A 344 15.52 -9.64 5.03
CA LEU A 344 16.59 -9.89 6.02
C LEU A 344 16.03 -9.88 7.45
N SER A 345 15.21 -8.87 7.78
CA SER A 345 14.61 -8.75 9.12
C SER A 345 13.69 -9.94 9.45
N GLU A 346 12.90 -10.40 8.49
CA GLU A 346 12.03 -11.56 8.64
C GLU A 346 12.80 -12.88 8.72
N ALA A 347 13.97 -12.94 8.08
CA ALA A 347 14.91 -14.05 8.20
C ALA A 347 15.73 -14.06 9.50
N GLY A 348 15.57 -13.05 10.36
CA GLY A 348 16.33 -12.89 11.62
C GLY A 348 17.72 -12.26 11.44
N LEU A 349 18.03 -11.73 10.27
CA LEU A 349 19.30 -11.10 9.88
C LEU A 349 19.24 -9.58 10.10
N LEU A 350 19.04 -9.18 11.36
CA LEU A 350 18.78 -7.78 11.73
C LEU A 350 20.00 -6.87 11.51
N ASP A 351 21.22 -7.39 11.70
CA ASP A 351 22.44 -6.60 11.53
C ASP A 351 22.73 -6.35 10.05
N GLU A 352 22.51 -7.36 9.19
CA GLU A 352 22.61 -7.23 7.73
C GLU A 352 21.55 -6.26 7.19
N SER A 353 20.33 -6.33 7.72
CA SER A 353 19.26 -5.38 7.41
C SER A 353 19.67 -3.94 7.78
N ASP A 354 20.24 -3.75 8.98
CA ASP A 354 20.73 -2.45 9.43
C ASP A 354 21.87 -1.91 8.56
N VAL A 355 22.82 -2.75 8.14
CA VAL A 355 23.93 -2.37 7.25
C VAL A 355 23.38 -1.84 5.92
N LEU A 356 22.45 -2.58 5.32
CA LEU A 356 21.81 -2.22 4.06
C LEU A 356 21.05 -0.89 4.18
N LEU A 357 20.20 -0.76 5.20
CA LEU A 357 19.40 0.45 5.43
C LEU A 357 20.27 1.68 5.70
N LYS A 358 21.30 1.56 6.55
CA LYS A 358 22.22 2.67 6.87
C LYS A 358 23.00 3.15 5.66
N ALA A 359 23.42 2.24 4.79
CA ALA A 359 24.08 2.60 3.52
C ALA A 359 23.14 3.42 2.62
N GLU A 360 21.84 3.08 2.60
CA GLU A 360 20.87 3.74 1.73
C GLU A 360 20.41 5.12 2.23
N LEU A 361 20.55 5.44 3.53
CA LEU A 361 20.14 6.73 4.10
C LEU A 361 20.77 7.94 3.41
N LYS A 362 21.95 7.79 2.81
CA LYS A 362 22.66 8.88 2.09
C LYS A 362 22.25 9.00 0.63
N ARG A 363 21.60 7.98 0.07
CA ARG A 363 21.28 7.83 -1.35
C ARG A 363 19.80 8.08 -1.63
N SER A 364 18.94 7.68 -0.70
CA SER A 364 17.49 7.79 -0.81
C SER A 364 17.02 9.24 -0.82
N HIS A 365 16.03 9.53 -1.66
CA HIS A 365 15.27 10.78 -1.62
C HIS A 365 14.25 10.84 -0.47
N ALA A 366 14.02 9.73 0.22
CA ALA A 366 13.11 9.62 1.36
C ALA A 366 13.73 8.77 2.51
N PRO A 367 14.88 9.19 3.07
CA PRO A 367 15.62 8.38 4.02
C PRO A 367 14.86 8.14 5.35
N TYR A 368 13.92 9.02 5.69
CA TYR A 368 13.05 8.87 6.86
C TYR A 368 12.15 7.62 6.79
N TYR A 369 11.92 7.06 5.60
CA TYR A 369 11.22 5.78 5.46
C TYR A 369 12.05 4.63 6.03
N PHE A 370 13.32 4.54 5.62
CA PHE A 370 14.26 3.51 6.08
C PHE A 370 14.58 3.61 7.58
N MET A 371 14.51 4.82 8.16
CA MET A 371 14.66 5.02 9.60
C MET A 371 13.59 4.30 10.42
N LEU A 372 12.36 4.13 9.90
CA LEU A 372 11.34 3.32 10.59
C LEU A 372 11.75 1.85 10.67
N SER A 373 12.33 1.31 9.59
CA SER A 373 12.82 -0.08 9.56
C SER A 373 14.01 -0.27 10.51
N LEU A 374 14.92 0.71 10.59
CA LEU A 374 16.00 0.71 11.59
C LEU A 374 15.46 0.72 13.02
N GLY A 375 14.43 1.54 13.29
CA GLY A 375 13.75 1.57 14.58
C GLY A 375 13.07 0.23 14.91
N ALA A 376 12.42 -0.40 13.92
CA ALA A 376 11.80 -1.71 14.08
C ALA A 376 12.83 -2.82 14.34
N ASN A 377 13.96 -2.84 13.63
CA ASN A 377 15.04 -3.79 13.86
C ASN A 377 15.65 -3.63 15.25
N ALA A 378 15.91 -2.39 15.69
CA ALA A 378 16.38 -2.11 17.05
C ALA A 378 15.38 -2.59 18.11
N LYS A 379 14.07 -2.34 17.89
CA LYS A 379 13.00 -2.85 18.77
C LYS A 379 13.00 -4.38 18.83
N LYS A 380 13.12 -5.08 17.69
CA LYS A 380 13.21 -6.55 17.61
C LYS A 380 14.43 -7.09 18.38
N ARG A 381 15.57 -6.38 18.40
CA ARG A 381 16.76 -6.71 19.20
C ARG A 381 16.62 -6.41 20.70
N GLY A 382 15.57 -5.70 21.11
CA GLY A 382 15.43 -5.22 22.48
C GLY A 382 16.23 -3.94 22.79
N ASP A 383 16.87 -3.33 21.80
CA ASP A 383 17.59 -2.06 21.95
C ASP A 383 16.60 -0.88 21.93
N LYS A 384 16.03 -0.59 23.10
CA LYS A 384 15.04 0.48 23.28
C LYS A 384 15.59 1.86 22.93
N THR A 385 16.86 2.12 23.26
CA THR A 385 17.49 3.43 23.05
C THR A 385 17.66 3.70 21.56
N ALA A 386 18.24 2.76 20.81
CA ALA A 386 18.37 2.90 19.37
C ALA A 386 17.01 2.95 18.67
N ALA A 387 16.04 2.14 19.11
CA ALA A 387 14.69 2.16 18.54
C ALA A 387 14.05 3.55 18.66
N LEU A 388 14.05 4.13 19.86
CA LEU A 388 13.51 5.47 20.09
C LEU A 388 14.26 6.55 19.32
N GLY A 389 15.58 6.45 19.23
CA GLY A 389 16.40 7.38 18.44
C GLY A 389 16.04 7.35 16.94
N TRP A 390 15.86 6.17 16.37
CA TRP A 390 15.48 6.03 14.96
C TRP A 390 14.05 6.51 14.67
N TYR A 391 13.08 6.18 15.52
CA TYR A 391 11.71 6.68 15.35
C TYR A 391 11.64 8.21 15.47
N GLU A 392 12.41 8.80 16.39
CA GLU A 392 12.52 10.25 16.52
C GLU A 392 13.12 10.90 15.27
N GLU A 393 14.26 10.39 14.79
CA GLU A 393 14.92 10.88 13.58
C GLU A 393 14.01 10.75 12.35
N ALA A 394 13.30 9.63 12.24
CA ALA A 394 12.32 9.40 11.19
C ALA A 394 11.23 10.49 11.22
N TYR A 395 10.64 10.77 12.39
CA TYR A 395 9.64 11.82 12.54
C TYR A 395 10.22 13.20 12.23
N LYS A 396 11.37 13.57 12.81
CA LYS A 396 12.01 14.88 12.58
C LYS A 396 12.28 15.14 11.10
N LYS A 397 12.75 14.13 10.36
CA LYS A 397 13.12 14.23 8.95
C LYS A 397 11.98 13.94 7.97
N SER A 398 10.83 13.45 8.46
CA SER A 398 9.67 13.21 7.62
C SER A 398 9.13 14.51 7.02
N VAL A 399 8.68 14.42 5.77
CA VAL A 399 8.23 15.57 4.97
C VAL A 399 6.81 15.32 4.48
N GLY A 400 5.98 16.36 4.54
CA GLY A 400 4.58 16.31 4.13
C GLY A 400 3.62 16.22 5.33
N PRO A 401 2.50 16.96 5.32
CA PRO A 401 1.60 17.07 6.47
C PRO A 401 1.05 15.73 6.95
N ALA A 402 0.58 14.86 6.05
CA ALA A 402 0.01 13.58 6.45
C ALA A 402 1.09 12.57 6.87
N THR A 403 2.24 12.58 6.21
CA THR A 403 3.42 11.78 6.55
C THR A 403 3.98 12.18 7.92
N ARG A 404 4.08 13.47 8.23
CA ARG A 404 4.55 13.92 9.55
C ARG A 404 3.66 13.44 10.69
N VAL A 405 2.34 13.50 10.53
CA VAL A 405 1.40 12.97 11.54
C VAL A 405 1.55 11.45 11.68
N GLN A 406 1.70 10.72 10.58
CA GLN A 406 1.86 9.26 10.59
C GLN A 406 3.18 8.80 11.25
N TRP A 407 4.30 9.46 10.93
CA TRP A 407 5.60 9.16 11.53
C TRP A 407 5.64 9.59 13.00
N GLY A 408 5.06 10.75 13.33
CA GLY A 408 4.87 11.19 14.70
C GLY A 408 4.03 10.21 15.52
N SER A 409 2.93 9.69 14.94
CA SER A 409 2.09 8.65 15.56
C SER A 409 2.88 7.37 15.86
N SER A 410 3.76 6.97 14.94
CA SER A 410 4.65 5.83 15.14
C SER A 410 5.65 6.08 16.28
N TYR A 411 6.19 7.30 16.37
CA TYR A 411 7.11 7.69 17.43
C TYR A 411 6.44 7.78 18.81
N VAL A 412 5.25 8.37 18.92
CA VAL A 412 4.46 8.38 20.16
C VAL A 412 4.16 6.94 20.60
N SER A 413 3.78 6.07 19.66
CA SER A 413 3.55 4.65 19.95
C SER A 413 4.79 3.97 20.50
N ALA A 414 5.96 4.24 19.92
CA ALA A 414 7.24 3.70 20.39
C ALA A 414 7.62 4.25 21.77
N LEU A 415 7.39 5.54 22.04
CA LEU A 415 7.64 6.13 23.36
C LEU A 415 6.79 5.46 24.45
N VAL A 416 5.49 5.27 24.19
CA VAL A 416 4.59 4.57 25.12
C VAL A 416 5.03 3.12 25.34
N ASP A 417 5.43 2.41 24.27
CA ASP A 417 5.84 1.00 24.39
C ASP A 417 7.19 0.80 25.11
N LEU A 418 8.15 1.68 24.84
CA LEU A 418 9.57 1.45 25.18
C LEU A 418 10.04 2.30 26.35
N ALA A 419 9.39 3.44 26.61
CA ALA A 419 9.70 4.35 27.70
C ALA A 419 8.41 4.97 28.32
N PRO A 420 7.44 4.15 28.77
CA PRO A 420 6.16 4.64 29.32
C PRO A 420 6.32 5.56 30.53
N GLN A 421 7.44 5.49 31.25
CA GLN A 421 7.75 6.35 32.39
C GLN A 421 8.16 7.78 31.99
N ASN A 422 8.48 8.02 30.71
CA ASN A 422 8.88 9.34 30.23
C ASN A 422 7.66 10.17 29.80
N GLU A 423 6.82 10.51 30.78
CA GLU A 423 5.55 11.22 30.57
C GLU A 423 5.76 12.53 29.82
N GLU A 424 6.76 13.31 30.25
CA GLU A 424 7.07 14.62 29.66
C GLU A 424 7.33 14.50 28.15
N ARG A 425 8.16 13.53 27.73
CA ARG A 425 8.49 13.34 26.31
C ARG A 425 7.30 12.83 25.50
N ILE A 426 6.49 11.93 26.06
CA ILE A 426 5.26 11.44 25.42
C ILE A 426 4.30 12.61 25.18
N GLU A 427 4.03 13.40 26.22
CA GLU A 427 3.16 14.57 26.16
C GLU A 427 3.67 15.59 25.14
N GLN A 428 4.92 16.03 25.25
CA GLN A 428 5.51 17.04 24.36
C GLN A 428 5.47 16.61 22.90
N THR A 429 5.74 15.33 22.62
CA THR A 429 5.68 14.79 21.26
C THR A 429 4.25 14.81 20.72
N ALA A 430 3.27 14.34 21.51
CA ALA A 430 1.87 14.37 21.09
C ALA A 430 1.36 15.80 20.87
N GLN A 431 1.66 16.73 21.78
CA GLN A 431 1.30 18.15 21.65
C GLN A 431 1.99 18.81 20.44
N GLY A 432 3.23 18.44 20.14
CA GLY A 432 3.97 18.89 18.96
C GLY A 432 3.26 18.50 17.66
N ILE A 433 2.83 17.24 17.55
CA ILE A 433 2.05 16.76 16.40
C ILE A 433 0.72 17.53 16.29
N LEU A 434 0.02 17.76 17.42
CA LEU A 434 -1.22 18.53 17.43
C LEU A 434 -1.02 19.99 16.98
N LYS A 435 0.14 20.61 17.25
CA LYS A 435 0.47 21.95 16.73
C LYS A 435 0.59 21.95 15.20
N GLU A 436 1.21 20.93 14.61
CA GLU A 436 1.28 20.78 13.16
C GLU A 436 -0.10 20.54 12.53
N VAL A 437 -0.93 19.72 13.18
CA VAL A 437 -2.33 19.45 12.78
C VAL A 437 -3.17 20.71 12.79
N ALA A 438 -3.02 21.57 13.80
CA ALA A 438 -3.79 22.81 13.96
C ALA A 438 -3.67 23.78 12.78
N VAL A 439 -2.56 23.72 12.03
CA VAL A 439 -2.28 24.59 10.87
C VAL A 439 -2.40 23.84 9.54
N THR A 440 -2.70 22.55 9.56
CA THR A 440 -2.80 21.71 8.37
C THR A 440 -4.24 21.69 7.84
N PRO A 441 -4.50 22.13 6.59
CA PRO A 441 -5.82 22.01 6.00
C PRO A 441 -6.25 20.55 5.85
N ASN A 442 -7.51 20.25 6.14
CA ASN A 442 -8.09 18.92 5.97
C ASN A 442 -7.39 17.81 6.80
N ALA A 443 -6.79 18.17 7.95
CA ALA A 443 -6.00 17.24 8.76
C ALA A 443 -6.81 16.12 9.43
N PHE A 444 -8.14 16.23 9.48
CA PHE A 444 -9.02 15.23 10.09
C PHE A 444 -9.65 14.27 9.07
N TYR A 445 -9.05 14.16 7.88
CA TYR A 445 -9.43 13.16 6.87
C TYR A 445 -8.41 12.01 6.78
N GLU A 446 -8.92 10.85 6.38
CA GLU A 446 -8.16 9.68 5.91
C GLU A 446 -6.88 9.35 6.72
N ARG A 447 -5.70 9.41 6.10
CA ARG A 447 -4.43 8.95 6.68
C ARG A 447 -4.05 9.76 7.91
N SER A 448 -4.28 11.08 7.88
CA SER A 448 -4.03 11.96 9.02
C SER A 448 -4.97 11.64 10.17
N ARG A 449 -6.28 11.48 9.88
CA ARG A 449 -7.28 11.07 10.88
C ARG A 449 -6.90 9.74 11.55
N ARG A 450 -6.62 8.70 10.77
CA ARG A 450 -6.24 7.37 11.30
C ARG A 450 -4.99 7.43 12.18
N SER A 451 -4.03 8.28 11.81
CA SER A 451 -2.80 8.47 12.58
C SER A 451 -3.07 9.16 13.92
N LEU A 452 -4.01 10.12 13.95
CA LEU A 452 -4.49 10.76 15.18
C LEU A 452 -5.30 9.79 16.05
N GLU A 453 -6.21 9.00 15.46
CA GLU A 453 -6.93 7.92 16.15
C GLU A 453 -5.96 6.98 16.86
N LYS A 454 -4.89 6.58 16.17
CA LYS A 454 -3.85 5.73 16.75
C LYS A 454 -3.13 6.40 17.93
N ILE A 455 -2.81 7.70 17.84
CA ILE A 455 -2.20 8.44 18.96
C ILE A 455 -3.15 8.43 20.16
N ILE A 456 -4.41 8.84 19.96
CA ILE A 456 -5.36 8.97 21.06
C ILE A 456 -5.69 7.62 21.69
N SER A 457 -5.92 6.58 20.88
CA SER A 457 -6.13 5.22 21.37
C SER A 457 -4.91 4.73 22.17
N LYS A 458 -3.69 4.98 21.68
CA LYS A 458 -2.47 4.59 22.39
C LYS A 458 -2.30 5.29 23.73
N LEU A 459 -2.60 6.59 23.79
CA LEU A 459 -2.58 7.37 25.04
C LEU A 459 -3.67 6.90 26.02
N ALA A 460 -4.86 6.53 25.51
CA ALA A 460 -5.93 5.98 26.33
C ALA A 460 -5.55 4.62 26.92
N THR A 461 -4.93 3.73 26.13
CA THR A 461 -4.39 2.46 26.64
C THR A 461 -3.29 2.69 27.67
N TRP A 462 -2.37 3.62 27.40
CA TRP A 462 -1.30 3.98 28.34
C TRP A 462 -1.87 4.47 29.68
N ASN A 463 -2.95 5.25 29.64
CA ASN A 463 -3.61 5.81 30.81
C ASN A 463 -4.77 4.94 31.36
N LYS A 464 -4.81 3.64 31.05
CA LYS A 464 -5.91 2.76 31.49
C LYS A 464 -6.09 2.73 33.01
N ASP A 465 -4.99 2.81 33.75
CA ASP A 465 -4.97 2.79 35.22
C ASP A 465 -5.00 4.21 35.84
N LYS A 466 -5.26 5.24 35.02
CA LYS A 466 -5.35 6.66 35.42
C LYS A 466 -4.06 7.28 36.00
N GLN A 467 -2.92 6.60 35.86
CA GLN A 467 -1.64 7.09 36.37
C GLN A 467 -1.10 8.30 35.59
N HIS A 468 -1.55 8.50 34.35
CA HIS A 468 -1.07 9.54 33.43
C HIS A 468 -2.18 10.56 33.08
N ASP A 469 -3.22 10.65 33.92
CA ASP A 469 -4.44 11.45 33.69
C ASP A 469 -4.11 12.92 33.37
N ALA A 470 -3.14 13.51 34.09
CA ALA A 470 -2.77 14.90 33.89
C ALA A 470 -2.13 15.15 32.52
N ALA A 471 -1.22 14.28 32.09
CA ALA A 471 -0.54 14.37 30.80
C ALA A 471 -1.52 14.15 29.63
N VAL A 472 -2.31 13.07 29.70
CA VAL A 472 -3.33 12.77 28.68
C VAL A 472 -4.40 13.86 28.63
N GLY A 473 -4.85 14.37 29.78
CA GLY A 473 -5.81 15.45 29.87
C GLY A 473 -5.34 16.73 29.16
N ARG A 474 -4.06 17.10 29.29
CA ARG A 474 -3.48 18.26 28.58
C ARG A 474 -3.46 18.06 27.07
N VAL A 475 -3.10 16.86 26.60
CA VAL A 475 -3.13 16.53 25.15
C VAL A 475 -4.57 16.61 24.61
N LEU A 476 -5.54 16.04 25.31
CA LEU A 476 -6.94 16.06 24.89
C LEU A 476 -7.53 17.48 24.94
N ALA A 477 -7.18 18.30 25.94
CA ALA A 477 -7.60 19.70 26.00
C ALA A 477 -7.05 20.51 24.82
N GLN A 478 -5.81 20.27 24.40
CA GLN A 478 -5.27 20.90 23.19
C GLN A 478 -6.03 20.47 21.94
N LEU A 479 -6.33 19.17 21.81
CA LEU A 479 -7.11 18.65 20.68
C LEU A 479 -8.52 19.27 20.65
N ASP A 480 -9.20 19.38 21.79
CA ASP A 480 -10.52 20.01 21.90
C ASP A 480 -10.49 21.49 21.46
N GLY A 481 -9.46 22.22 21.86
CA GLY A 481 -9.21 23.59 21.41
C GLY A 481 -8.99 23.70 19.89
N ILE A 482 -8.40 22.68 19.26
CA ILE A 482 -8.28 22.60 17.79
C ILE A 482 -9.65 22.31 17.17
N CYS A 483 -10.38 21.31 17.68
CA CYS A 483 -11.70 20.94 17.17
C CYS A 483 -12.68 22.12 17.23
N SER A 484 -12.64 22.91 18.30
CA SER A 484 -13.53 24.07 18.51
C SER A 484 -13.27 25.22 17.53
N LYS A 485 -12.07 25.29 16.93
CA LYS A 485 -11.72 26.30 15.91
C LYS A 485 -12.13 25.89 14.49
N LEU A 486 -12.51 24.62 14.27
CA LEU A 486 -13.00 24.17 12.97
C LEU A 486 -14.39 24.78 12.70
N PRO A 487 -14.69 25.18 11.44
CA PRO A 487 -16.00 25.69 11.08
C PRO A 487 -17.12 24.72 11.47
N ALA A 488 -18.21 25.23 12.04
CA ALA A 488 -19.33 24.38 12.50
C ALA A 488 -19.98 23.57 11.37
N SER A 489 -19.94 24.08 10.13
CA SER A 489 -20.43 23.40 8.93
C SER A 489 -19.44 22.41 8.32
N ASP A 490 -18.19 22.37 8.79
CA ASP A 490 -17.19 21.43 8.27
C ASP A 490 -17.33 20.06 8.97
N PRO A 491 -17.57 18.96 8.23
CA PRO A 491 -17.64 17.60 8.78
C PRO A 491 -16.40 17.19 9.60
N GLN A 492 -15.25 17.83 9.38
CA GLN A 492 -14.05 17.63 10.18
C GLN A 492 -14.27 17.93 11.66
N ARG A 493 -15.15 18.87 12.01
CA ARG A 493 -15.38 19.21 13.42
C ARG A 493 -15.93 18.03 14.19
N ALA A 494 -16.97 17.38 13.66
CA ALA A 494 -17.54 16.17 14.26
C ALA A 494 -16.50 15.05 14.33
N THR A 495 -15.75 14.85 13.24
CA THR A 495 -14.67 13.84 13.19
C THR A 495 -13.59 14.11 14.26
N CYS A 496 -13.16 15.34 14.43
CA CYS A 496 -12.19 15.76 15.44
C CYS A 496 -12.74 15.53 16.86
N GLN A 497 -13.99 15.91 17.11
CA GLN A 497 -14.66 15.73 18.40
C GLN A 497 -14.84 14.25 18.75
N ASP A 498 -15.06 13.38 17.77
CA ASP A 498 -15.14 11.94 18.01
C ASP A 498 -13.81 11.36 18.49
N LEU A 499 -12.67 11.97 18.13
CA LEU A 499 -11.35 11.56 18.65
C LEU A 499 -11.22 11.83 20.15
N LEU A 500 -11.94 12.81 20.70
CA LEU A 500 -11.91 13.12 22.13
C LEU A 500 -12.61 12.06 23.00
N LYS A 501 -13.29 11.10 22.38
CA LYS A 501 -13.95 9.97 23.03
C LYS A 501 -13.13 8.72 22.74
N PRO A 502 -12.10 8.40 23.55
CA PRO A 502 -11.26 7.26 23.25
C PRO A 502 -12.12 5.98 23.24
N LYS A 503 -12.07 5.25 22.13
CA LYS A 503 -12.63 3.90 22.05
C LYS A 503 -11.66 2.97 22.79
N ALA A 504 -12.18 2.28 23.81
CA ALA A 504 -11.43 1.36 24.66
C ALA A 504 -10.88 0.17 23.87
#